data_AF-A0A7S2KUT1-F1
#
_entry.id   AF-A0A7S2KUT1-F1
#
_cell.length_a   1.000
_cell.length_b   1.000
_cell.length_c   1.000
_cell.angle_alpha   90.00
_cell.angle_beta   90.00
_cell.angle_gamma   90.00
#
_symmetry.space_group_name_H-M   'P 1'
#
loop_
_entity.id
_entity.type
_entity.pdbx_description
1 polymer ?
#
loop_
_entity_poly.entity_id
_entity_poly.type
_entity_poly.pdbx_seq_one_letter_code
_entity_poly.pdbx_strand_id
1 'polypeptide(L)'
;AKGRECSTAGCTQWVVNNGVCIKHGAKVRLCSSNGGCDSKVKSRGVCSKHQEDARECSIVGCTKWAMKNGACIRHGAEVSVRQPYVVACTNQDETGKCVQQGPKKKQKISHPE
;
A
#
# COMPACT_ATOMS: atom_id res chain seq x y z
N ALA A 1 -19.31 -4.29 6.64
CA ALA A 1 -19.36 -4.46 8.11
C ALA A 1 -18.63 -3.29 8.76
N LYS A 2 -19.29 -2.52 9.62
CA LYS A 2 -18.65 -1.47 10.44
C LYS A 2 -17.85 -2.17 11.54
N GLY A 3 -16.63 -1.73 11.84
CA GLY A 3 -15.79 -2.34 12.87
C GLY A 3 -16.44 -2.25 14.26
N ARG A 4 -15.95 -3.04 15.24
CA ARG A 4 -16.34 -2.88 16.65
C ARG A 4 -15.41 -1.88 17.34
N GLU A 5 -15.95 -1.13 18.29
CA GLU A 5 -15.19 -0.23 19.16
C GLU A 5 -14.54 -0.99 20.32
N CYS A 6 -13.45 -0.43 20.83
CA CYS A 6 -12.67 -0.99 21.92
C CYS A 6 -13.53 -1.17 23.18
N SER A 7 -13.39 -2.31 23.86
CA SER A 7 -14.17 -2.65 25.05
C SER A 7 -13.84 -1.80 26.30
N THR A 8 -12.74 -1.05 26.28
CA THR A 8 -12.39 -0.10 27.34
C THR A 8 -13.39 1.06 27.39
N ALA A 9 -13.98 1.31 28.56
CA ALA A 9 -14.94 2.39 28.77
C ALA A 9 -14.38 3.74 28.29
N GLY A 10 -15.16 4.46 27.47
CA GLY A 10 -14.78 5.76 26.90
C GLY A 10 -13.80 5.70 25.73
N CYS A 11 -13.44 4.52 25.21
CA CYS A 11 -12.55 4.40 24.05
C CYS A 11 -13.32 4.33 22.73
N THR A 12 -13.15 5.34 21.87
CA THR A 12 -13.75 5.40 20.51
C THR A 12 -12.88 4.76 19.42
N GLN A 13 -11.80 4.08 19.81
CA GLN A 13 -10.89 3.45 18.86
C GLN A 13 -11.44 2.10 18.40
N TRP A 14 -11.14 1.74 17.16
CA TRP A 14 -11.54 0.44 16.62
C TRP A 14 -10.75 -0.70 17.26
N VAL A 15 -11.42 -1.83 17.48
CA VAL A 15 -10.82 -3.09 17.90
C VAL A 15 -9.85 -3.57 16.82
N VAL A 16 -8.66 -3.98 17.25
CA VAL A 16 -7.69 -4.65 16.36
C VAL A 16 -7.79 -6.17 16.56
N ASN A 17 -7.68 -6.65 17.79
CA ASN A 17 -7.97 -8.03 18.17
C ASN A 17 -8.36 -8.11 19.65
N ASN A 18 -8.92 -9.25 20.05
CA ASN A 18 -9.28 -9.53 21.45
C ASN A 18 -10.15 -8.45 22.12
N GLY A 19 -11.01 -7.76 21.37
CA GLY A 19 -11.92 -6.74 21.90
C GLY A 19 -11.27 -5.40 22.26
N VAL A 20 -9.96 -5.22 22.04
CA VAL A 20 -9.24 -3.99 22.43
C VAL A 20 -8.52 -3.35 21.24
N CYS A 21 -8.18 -2.07 21.39
CA CYS A 21 -7.33 -1.34 20.44
C CYS A 21 -5.84 -1.48 20.82
N ILE A 22 -4.94 -0.99 19.96
CA ILE A 22 -3.48 -1.06 20.18
C ILE A 22 -3.08 -0.39 21.52
N LYS A 23 -3.70 0.74 21.86
CA LYS A 23 -3.43 1.46 23.10
C LYS A 23 -3.88 0.70 24.35
N HIS A 24 -4.89 -0.17 24.20
CA HIS A 24 -5.45 -0.97 25.29
C HIS A 24 -4.98 -2.44 25.23
N GLY A 25 -3.80 -2.69 24.65
CA GLY A 25 -3.14 -3.99 24.74
C GLY A 25 -3.42 -4.96 23.59
N ALA A 26 -4.01 -4.51 22.48
CA ALA A 26 -4.15 -5.37 21.30
C ALA A 26 -2.76 -5.81 20.81
N LYS A 27 -2.53 -7.13 20.83
CA LYS A 27 -1.25 -7.72 20.41
C LYS A 27 -1.13 -7.67 18.89
N VAL A 28 -0.21 -6.87 18.36
CA VAL A 28 0.13 -6.87 16.94
C VAL A 28 1.26 -7.85 16.67
N ARG A 29 1.11 -8.65 15.62
CA ARG A 29 2.16 -9.57 15.18
C ARG A 29 3.29 -8.78 14.53
N LEU A 30 4.50 -8.94 15.05
CA LEU A 30 5.72 -8.33 14.52
C LEU A 30 6.45 -9.31 13.59
N CYS A 31 7.25 -8.75 12.70
CA CYS A 31 8.01 -9.49 11.71
C CYS A 31 8.98 -10.46 12.39
N SER A 32 8.88 -11.74 12.02
CA SER A 32 9.72 -12.80 12.58
C SER A 32 11.05 -12.98 11.82
N SER A 33 11.48 -11.98 11.06
CA SER A 33 12.78 -12.01 10.36
C SER A 33 13.93 -11.96 11.36
N ASN A 34 15.01 -12.69 11.06
CA ASN A 34 16.26 -12.57 11.81
C ASN A 34 16.73 -11.11 11.83
N GLY A 35 17.11 -10.60 13.00
CA GLY A 35 17.58 -9.23 13.19
C GLY A 35 16.61 -8.28 13.91
N GLY A 36 15.55 -8.78 14.56
CA GLY A 36 14.71 -7.97 15.45
C GLY A 36 13.91 -6.90 14.71
N CYS A 37 13.12 -7.28 13.71
CA CYS A 37 12.35 -6.32 12.93
C CYS A 37 11.02 -5.94 13.64
N ASP A 38 10.92 -4.69 14.09
CA ASP A 38 9.69 -4.14 14.71
C ASP A 38 8.57 -3.82 13.71
N SER A 39 8.75 -4.15 12.43
CA SER A 39 7.71 -3.94 11.43
C SER A 39 6.57 -4.93 11.62
N LYS A 40 5.33 -4.46 11.42
CA LYS A 40 4.14 -5.32 11.50
C LYS A 40 4.15 -6.36 10.39
N VAL A 41 3.73 -7.58 10.72
CA VAL A 41 3.52 -8.66 9.74
C VAL A 41 2.47 -8.22 8.75
N LYS A 42 2.76 -8.43 7.46
CA LYS A 42 1.77 -8.26 6.39
C LYS A 42 1.18 -9.60 6.01
N SER A 43 2.03 -10.60 5.76
CA SER A 43 1.63 -11.97 5.43
C SER A 43 2.75 -12.95 5.81
N ARG A 44 2.39 -14.23 5.98
CA ARG A 44 3.32 -15.34 6.26
C ARG A 44 4.34 -15.12 7.40
N GLY A 45 4.01 -14.28 8.39
CA GLY A 45 4.87 -14.04 9.55
C GLY A 45 5.98 -13.00 9.35
N VAL A 46 6.06 -12.36 8.19
CA VAL A 46 7.08 -11.33 7.88
C VAL A 46 6.45 -10.02 7.40
N CYS A 47 7.20 -8.92 7.49
CA CYS A 47 6.80 -7.62 6.94
C CYS A 47 7.09 -7.55 5.44
N SER A 48 6.53 -6.56 4.74
CA SER A 48 6.68 -6.40 3.28
C SER A 48 8.13 -6.41 2.79
N LYS A 49 9.09 -5.95 3.60
CA LYS A 49 10.51 -5.90 3.27
C LYS A 49 11.20 -7.27 3.35
N HIS A 50 10.67 -8.15 4.19
CA HIS A 50 11.21 -9.48 4.45
C HIS A 50 10.37 -10.59 3.82
N GLN A 51 9.38 -10.24 3.01
CA GLN A 51 8.69 -11.21 2.18
C GLN A 51 9.65 -11.67 1.06
N GLU A 52 9.87 -12.97 0.95
CA GLU A 52 10.63 -13.60 -0.14
C GLU A 52 10.09 -13.23 -1.53
N ASP A 53 8.78 -13.01 -1.61
CA ASP A 53 8.06 -12.63 -2.83
C ASP A 53 8.24 -11.14 -3.19
N ALA A 54 8.98 -10.37 -2.38
CA ALA A 54 9.32 -8.97 -2.70
C ALA A 54 10.40 -8.95 -3.79
N ARG A 55 9.96 -9.08 -5.04
CA ARG A 55 10.86 -9.02 -6.21
C ARG A 55 11.08 -7.58 -6.65
N GLU A 56 12.24 -7.31 -7.25
CA GLU A 56 12.44 -6.08 -8.01
C GLU A 56 11.66 -6.13 -9.32
N CYS A 57 11.49 -4.97 -9.94
CA CYS A 57 10.87 -4.85 -11.24
C CYS A 57 11.65 -5.67 -12.27
N SER A 58 10.97 -6.43 -13.12
CA SER A 58 11.57 -7.23 -14.19
C SER A 58 12.28 -6.41 -15.28
N ILE A 59 12.24 -5.07 -15.22
CA ILE A 59 12.91 -4.20 -16.20
C ILE A 59 14.35 -4.00 -15.77
N VAL A 60 15.29 -4.35 -16.65
CA VAL A 60 16.73 -4.20 -16.44
C VAL A 60 17.06 -2.75 -16.05
N GLY A 61 17.83 -2.59 -14.97
CA GLY A 61 18.20 -1.27 -14.43
C GLY A 61 17.14 -0.62 -13.53
N CYS A 62 16.01 -1.29 -13.25
CA CYS A 62 14.99 -0.78 -12.34
C CYS A 62 15.10 -1.43 -10.94
N THR A 63 15.55 -0.64 -9.96
CA THR A 63 15.68 -1.07 -8.54
C THR A 63 14.39 -0.89 -7.73
N LYS A 64 13.25 -0.62 -8.40
CA LYS A 64 11.97 -0.48 -7.71
C LYS A 64 11.35 -1.84 -7.46
N TRP A 65 10.68 -1.99 -6.32
CA TRP A 65 9.92 -3.19 -6.02
C TRP A 65 8.78 -3.42 -7.03
N ALA A 66 8.69 -4.66 -7.50
CA ALA A 66 7.56 -5.15 -8.25
C ALA A 66 6.31 -5.21 -7.37
N MET A 67 5.17 -4.87 -7.97
CA MET A 67 3.87 -4.92 -7.31
C MET A 67 3.12 -6.18 -7.74
N LYS A 68 2.48 -6.16 -8.91
CA LYS A 68 1.84 -7.34 -9.53
C LYS A 68 2.52 -7.64 -10.87
N ASN A 69 2.52 -8.91 -11.26
CA ASN A 69 3.06 -9.40 -12.53
C ASN A 69 4.54 -9.06 -12.78
N GLY A 70 5.34 -8.92 -11.72
CA GLY A 70 6.78 -8.63 -11.84
C GLY A 70 7.13 -7.19 -12.24
N ALA A 71 6.16 -6.32 -12.48
CA ALA A 71 6.41 -4.92 -12.83
C ALA A 71 6.28 -3.99 -11.62
N CYS A 72 6.96 -2.85 -11.64
CA CYS A 72 6.68 -1.72 -10.73
C CYS A 72 5.57 -0.83 -11.30
N ILE A 73 5.05 0.11 -10.50
CA ILE A 73 3.98 1.05 -10.93
C ILE A 73 4.33 1.86 -12.19
N ARG A 74 5.62 2.10 -12.44
CA ARG A 74 6.10 2.80 -13.65
C ARG A 74 6.27 1.89 -14.86
N HIS A 75 6.39 0.59 -14.66
CA HIS A 75 6.70 -0.39 -15.69
C HIS A 75 5.53 -1.36 -15.95
N GLY A 76 4.29 -0.89 -15.72
CA GLY A 76 3.09 -1.64 -16.11
C GLY A 76 2.47 -2.48 -15.00
N ALA A 77 2.82 -2.25 -13.72
CA ALA A 77 2.12 -2.95 -12.64
C ALA A 77 0.66 -2.51 -12.55
N GLU A 78 -0.24 -3.49 -12.63
CA GLU A 78 -1.66 -3.26 -12.43
C GLU A 78 -1.96 -2.95 -10.96
N VAL A 79 -2.17 -1.67 -10.67
CA VAL A 79 -2.55 -1.19 -9.34
C VAL A 79 -4.03 -0.78 -9.34
N SER A 80 -4.82 -1.43 -8.51
CA SER A 80 -6.20 -0.99 -8.25
C SER A 80 -6.17 0.19 -7.29
N VAL A 81 -5.88 1.39 -7.81
CA VAL A 81 -5.83 2.61 -6.99
C VAL A 81 -7.25 3.11 -6.69
N ARG A 82 -7.51 3.43 -5.41
CA ARG A 82 -8.74 4.10 -4.95
C ARG A 82 -8.70 5.63 -5.15
N GLN A 83 -7.57 6.17 -5.60
CA GLN A 83 -7.35 7.57 -5.91
C GLN A 83 -6.73 7.68 -7.32
N PRO A 84 -7.09 8.72 -8.10
CA PRO A 84 -6.52 8.89 -9.44
C PRO A 84 -5.02 9.17 -9.32
N TYR A 85 -4.20 8.24 -9.81
CA TYR A 85 -2.82 8.51 -10.15
C TYR A 85 -2.85 9.50 -11.32
N VAL A 86 -2.34 10.72 -11.11
CA VAL A 86 -2.18 11.72 -12.17
C VAL A 86 -1.16 11.21 -13.17
N VAL A 87 -1.63 10.55 -14.23
CA VAL A 87 -0.79 10.21 -15.38
C VAL A 87 -0.59 11.52 -16.15
N ALA A 88 0.59 12.10 -15.98
CA ALA A 88 1.10 13.28 -16.68
C ALA A 88 0.21 14.54 -16.57
N CYS A 89 0.53 15.40 -15.60
CA CYS A 89 0.12 16.80 -15.68
C CYS A 89 0.85 17.45 -16.85
N THR A 90 0.12 17.90 -17.87
CA THR A 90 0.74 18.62 -19.00
C THR A 90 0.89 20.11 -18.74
N ASN A 91 0.26 20.67 -17.69
CA ASN A 91 0.42 22.07 -17.28
C ASN A 91 0.25 22.24 -15.75
N GLN A 92 1.07 23.10 -15.15
CA GLN A 92 1.09 23.50 -13.73
C GLN A 92 0.73 24.99 -13.60
N ASP A 93 0.09 25.42 -12.51
CA ASP A 93 -0.02 26.86 -12.18
C ASP A 93 1.27 27.43 -11.58
N GLU A 94 1.33 28.74 -11.36
CA GLU A 94 2.48 29.47 -10.82
C GLU A 94 3.01 28.95 -9.46
N THR A 95 2.19 28.17 -8.73
CA THR A 95 2.54 27.51 -7.46
C THR A 95 2.94 26.04 -7.61
N GLY A 96 2.96 25.50 -8.84
CA GLY A 96 3.34 24.11 -9.13
C GLY A 96 2.21 23.08 -8.97
N LYS A 97 0.94 23.52 -8.81
CA LYS A 97 -0.22 22.62 -8.71
C LYS A 97 -0.79 22.29 -10.09
N CYS A 98 -1.22 21.03 -10.29
CA CYS A 98 -1.79 20.57 -11.56
C CYS A 98 -3.26 20.99 -11.68
N VAL A 99 -3.61 21.72 -12.74
CA VAL A 99 -4.88 22.47 -12.82
C VAL A 99 -6.02 21.72 -13.54
N GLN A 100 -5.77 20.55 -14.15
CA GLN A 100 -6.84 19.78 -14.80
C GLN A 100 -6.94 18.34 -14.26
N GLN A 101 -8.03 18.05 -13.55
CA GLN A 101 -8.50 16.70 -13.25
C GLN A 101 -9.69 16.37 -14.16
N GLY A 102 -9.43 15.72 -15.29
CA GLY A 102 -10.49 15.15 -16.13
C GLY A 102 -11.25 14.00 -15.44
N PRO A 103 -12.42 13.59 -15.96
CA PRO A 103 -13.26 12.59 -15.31
C PRO A 103 -12.56 11.23 -15.20
N LYS A 104 -12.69 10.61 -14.01
CA LYS A 104 -12.11 9.31 -13.65
C LYS A 104 -12.61 8.18 -14.57
N LYS A 105 -11.88 7.87 -15.64
CA LYS A 105 -12.12 6.65 -16.43
C LYS A 105 -11.20 5.52 -15.97
N LYS A 106 -11.77 4.32 -15.78
CA LYS A 106 -11.00 3.07 -15.67
C LYS A 106 -10.50 2.75 -17.08
N GLN A 107 -9.25 3.08 -17.41
CA GLN A 107 -8.64 2.61 -18.65
C GLN A 107 -7.93 1.28 -18.40
N LYS A 108 -8.33 0.24 -19.12
CA LYS A 108 -7.44 -0.90 -19.41
C LYS A 108 -6.37 -0.35 -20.35
N ILE A 109 -5.13 -0.28 -19.88
CA ILE A 109 -4.01 0.10 -20.72
C ILE A 109 -3.46 -1.20 -21.29
N SER A 110 -3.72 -1.45 -22.57
CA SER A 110 -3.03 -2.45 -23.39
C SER A 110 -1.98 -1.73 -24.23
N HIS A 111 -0.72 -2.16 -24.16
CA HIS A 111 0.34 -1.71 -25.06
C HIS A 111 0.60 -2.79 -26.11
N PRO A 112 0.87 -2.42 -27.38
CA PRO A 112 1.31 -3.35 -28.40
C PRO A 112 2.75 -3.83 -28.15
N GLU A 113 3.07 -4.95 -28.78
CA GLU A 113 4.28 -5.78 -28.64
C GLU A 113 5.62 -5.04 -28.86
#